data_AF-C5LEY0-F1
#
_entry.id   AF-C5LEY0-F1
#
_cell.length_a   1.000
_cell.length_b   1.000
_cell.length_c   1.000
_cell.angle_alpha   90.00
_cell.angle_beta   90.00
_cell.angle_gamma   90.00
#
_symmetry.space_group_name_H-M   'P 1'
#
loop_
_entity.id
_entity.type
_entity.pdbx_description
1 polymer ?
#
loop_
_entity_poly.entity_id
_entity_poly.type
_entity_poly.pdbx_seq_one_letter_code
_entity_poly.pdbx_strand_id
1 'polypeptide(L)'
;MGFCTGVSKFVHYLFDLTIFVVGALVLAFSIYLLASNYEGFVEKWWVWIAVFAGALLMIAAIIGCVGASLKTKWVLWVYSIIPALVLILFIIAAIGSSVNYSYTDRLADKSASELNSLDTDSHTYEVYDGIREVYGTLWNDQNCDVSCTVNSLAFVECGEVTCDDGTVEGWMEDWIEEASSGISGASFGRCLVLSIDADGIEGSESAATGWCASNTAVISDANDWTLGFMIVFWVISVFLVIVLIANCILISSRRKR
;
A
#
# COMPACT_ATOMS: atom_id res chain seq x y z
N MET A 1 -11.23 46.11 -3.92
CA MET A 1 -10.30 44.97 -4.13
C MET A 1 -10.70 44.30 -5.42
N GLY A 2 -9.78 44.13 -6.38
CA GLY A 2 -10.13 43.60 -7.70
C GLY A 2 -10.62 42.16 -7.63
N PHE A 3 -11.62 41.82 -8.44
CA PHE A 3 -12.24 40.49 -8.56
C PHE A 3 -11.20 39.36 -8.68
N CYS A 4 -10.13 39.57 -9.45
CA CYS A 4 -9.03 38.60 -9.63
C CYS A 4 -8.28 38.24 -8.32
N THR A 5 -8.17 39.17 -7.37
CA THR A 5 -7.54 38.89 -6.06
C THR A 5 -8.44 38.13 -5.10
N GLY A 6 -9.77 38.15 -5.31
CA GLY A 6 -10.71 37.34 -4.53
C GLY A 6 -10.68 35.88 -4.97
N VAL A 7 -10.74 35.64 -6.28
CA VAL A 7 -10.72 34.29 -6.87
C VAL A 7 -9.44 33.54 -6.52
N SER A 8 -8.27 34.17 -6.66
CA SER A 8 -6.98 33.53 -6.33
C SER A 8 -6.88 33.10 -4.85
N LYS A 9 -7.45 33.88 -3.93
CA LYS A 9 -7.49 33.50 -2.50
C LYS A 9 -8.44 32.34 -2.25
N PHE A 10 -9.64 32.39 -2.84
CA PHE A 10 -10.61 31.32 -2.70
C PHE A 10 -10.06 29.98 -3.21
N VAL A 11 -9.41 30.01 -4.37
CA VAL A 11 -8.75 28.84 -4.95
C VAL A 11 -7.67 28.29 -4.02
N HIS A 12 -6.84 29.16 -3.43
CA HIS A 12 -5.80 28.73 -2.49
C HIS A 12 -6.39 28.09 -1.21
N TYR A 13 -7.47 28.68 -0.65
CA TYR A 13 -8.17 28.09 0.48
C TYR A 13 -8.78 26.73 0.15
N LEU A 14 -9.35 26.58 -1.05
CA LEU A 14 -9.90 25.30 -1.51
C LEU A 14 -8.79 24.25 -1.58
N PHE A 15 -7.63 24.61 -2.15
CA PHE A 15 -6.48 23.71 -2.23
C PHE A 15 -5.95 23.30 -0.86
N ASP A 16 -5.77 24.26 0.06
CA ASP A 16 -5.34 23.95 1.43
C ASP A 16 -6.34 23.09 2.18
N LEU A 17 -7.65 23.33 1.99
CA LEU A 17 -8.69 22.49 2.56
C LEU A 17 -8.60 21.05 2.04
N THR A 18 -8.37 20.86 0.73
CA THR A 18 -8.17 19.51 0.17
C THR A 18 -6.93 18.83 0.74
N ILE A 19 -5.80 19.55 0.86
CA ILE A 19 -4.58 19.00 1.48
C ILE A 19 -4.85 18.60 2.94
N PHE A 20 -5.59 19.42 3.67
CA PHE A 20 -5.97 19.12 5.05
C PHE A 20 -6.81 17.84 5.13
N VAL A 21 -7.82 17.69 4.25
CA VAL A 21 -8.66 16.49 4.20
C VAL A 21 -7.85 15.25 3.83
N VAL A 22 -6.97 15.34 2.82
CA VAL A 22 -6.08 14.23 2.42
C VAL A 22 -5.15 13.85 3.59
N GLY A 23 -4.52 14.83 4.23
CA GLY A 23 -3.67 14.59 5.39
C GLY A 23 -4.41 13.94 6.55
N ALA A 24 -5.65 14.37 6.81
CA ALA A 24 -6.51 13.79 7.83
C ALA A 24 -6.92 12.35 7.50
N LEU A 25 -7.22 12.04 6.23
CA LEU A 25 -7.54 10.68 5.78
C LEU A 25 -6.32 9.76 5.91
N VAL A 26 -5.14 10.20 5.47
CA VAL A 26 -3.88 9.43 5.62
C VAL A 26 -3.60 9.17 7.09
N LEU A 27 -3.73 10.18 7.95
CA LEU A 27 -3.52 10.03 9.39
C LEU A 27 -4.55 9.09 10.03
N ALA A 28 -5.83 9.23 9.68
CA ALA A 28 -6.89 8.36 10.19
C ALA A 28 -6.69 6.90 9.77
N PHE A 29 -6.35 6.66 8.50
CA PHE A 29 -6.05 5.33 7.98
C PHE A 29 -4.80 4.73 8.64
N SER A 30 -3.75 5.52 8.83
CA SER A 30 -2.53 5.04 9.49
C SER A 30 -2.79 4.68 10.95
N ILE A 31 -3.53 5.51 11.69
CA ILE A 31 -3.94 5.21 13.07
C ILE A 31 -4.85 3.98 13.11
N TYR A 32 -5.74 3.82 12.14
CA TYR A 32 -6.57 2.62 12.02
C TYR A 32 -5.69 1.39 11.89
N LEU A 33 -4.73 1.37 10.96
CA LEU A 33 -3.78 0.25 10.83
C LEU A 33 -3.03 -0.06 12.14
N LEU A 34 -2.56 0.97 12.86
CA LEU A 34 -1.88 0.82 14.15
C LEU A 34 -2.79 0.29 15.28
N ALA A 35 -4.09 0.60 15.26
CA ALA A 35 -5.04 0.22 16.30
C ALA A 35 -5.75 -1.11 16.00
N SER A 36 -5.72 -1.52 14.73
CA SER A 36 -6.36 -2.74 14.24
C SER A 36 -5.38 -3.92 14.26
N ASN A 37 -5.90 -5.15 14.16
CA ASN A 37 -5.11 -6.40 14.12
C ASN A 37 -4.27 -6.57 12.83
N TYR A 38 -4.08 -5.49 12.06
CA TYR A 38 -3.35 -5.45 10.80
C TYR A 38 -1.87 -5.09 11.00
N GLU A 39 -1.39 -5.14 12.24
CA GLU A 39 -0.03 -4.74 12.61
C GLU A 39 1.05 -5.58 11.90
N GLY A 40 0.68 -6.77 11.40
CA GLY A 40 1.54 -7.66 10.62
C GLY A 40 1.56 -7.42 9.10
N PHE A 41 0.56 -6.73 8.53
CA PHE A 41 0.46 -6.58 7.06
C PHE A 41 1.40 -5.48 6.52
N VAL A 42 1.72 -4.48 7.34
CA VAL A 42 2.63 -3.39 6.99
C VAL A 42 3.63 -3.22 8.14
N GLU A 43 4.94 -3.21 7.85
CA GLU A 43 5.93 -3.02 8.90
C GLU A 43 5.60 -1.76 9.71
N LYS A 44 5.62 -1.88 11.05
CA LYS A 44 5.24 -0.81 11.98
C LYS A 44 5.94 0.51 11.67
N TRP A 45 7.18 0.45 11.19
CA TRP A 45 7.96 1.63 10.80
C TRP A 45 7.31 2.45 9.67
N TRP A 46 6.80 1.80 8.63
CA TRP A 46 6.11 2.47 7.51
C TRP A 46 4.81 3.12 7.95
N VAL A 47 4.06 2.47 8.85
CA VAL A 47 2.82 3.05 9.40
C VAL A 47 3.11 4.32 10.19
N TRP A 48 4.18 4.34 11.01
CA TRP A 48 4.61 5.56 11.72
C TRP A 48 5.04 6.69 10.79
N ILE A 49 5.72 6.38 9.68
CA ILE A 49 6.05 7.36 8.64
C ILE A 49 4.77 7.98 8.06
N ALA A 50 3.75 7.16 7.76
CA ALA A 50 2.49 7.62 7.22
C ALA A 50 1.71 8.51 8.22
N VAL A 51 1.71 8.16 9.52
CA VAL A 51 1.17 9.02 10.60
C VAL A 51 1.87 10.39 10.60
N PHE A 52 3.20 10.39 10.57
CA PHE A 52 3.99 11.63 10.58
C PHE A 52 3.72 12.48 9.33
N ALA A 53 3.66 11.85 8.15
CA ALA A 53 3.37 12.53 6.89
C ALA A 53 1.96 13.15 6.88
N GLY A 54 0.94 12.41 7.35
CA GLY A 54 -0.44 12.90 7.46
C GLY A 54 -0.56 14.10 8.39
N ALA A 55 0.07 14.04 9.57
CA ALA A 55 0.10 15.16 10.52
C ALA A 55 0.80 16.39 9.92
N LEU A 56 1.91 16.19 9.23
CA LEU A 56 2.68 17.27 8.60
C LEU A 56 1.89 17.95 7.47
N LEU A 57 1.13 17.18 6.68
CA LEU A 57 0.19 17.72 5.68
C LEU A 57 -0.90 18.60 6.32
N MET A 58 -1.50 18.16 7.43
CA MET A 58 -2.51 18.95 8.14
C MET A 58 -1.92 20.27 8.67
N ILE A 59 -0.73 20.23 9.28
CA ILE A 59 -0.04 21.43 9.76
C ILE A 59 0.26 22.38 8.60
N ALA A 60 0.77 21.85 7.47
CA ALA A 60 1.07 22.62 6.28
C ALA A 60 -0.17 23.34 5.73
N ALA A 61 -1.31 22.65 5.68
CA ALA A 61 -2.57 23.22 5.22
C ALA A 61 -3.09 24.33 6.14
N ILE A 62 -2.99 24.16 7.47
CA ILE A 62 -3.36 25.22 8.43
C ILE A 62 -2.48 26.46 8.23
N ILE A 63 -1.16 26.26 8.07
CA ILE A 63 -0.21 27.35 7.78
C ILE A 63 -0.54 28.02 6.45
N GLY A 64 -0.97 27.27 5.42
CA GLY A 64 -1.42 27.78 4.13
C GLY A 64 -2.63 28.71 4.26
N CYS A 65 -3.67 28.24 4.93
CA CYS A 65 -4.87 29.02 5.23
C CYS A 65 -4.54 30.33 5.98
N VAL A 66 -3.69 30.25 7.01
CA VAL A 66 -3.27 31.42 7.79
C VAL A 66 -2.37 32.35 6.97
N GLY A 67 -1.47 31.80 6.15
CA GLY A 67 -0.56 32.54 5.27
C GLY A 67 -1.30 33.34 4.20
N ALA A 68 -2.36 32.76 3.63
CA ALA A 68 -3.25 33.45 2.70
C ALA A 68 -3.92 34.68 3.34
N SER A 69 -4.25 34.60 4.64
CA SER A 69 -4.80 35.70 5.43
C SER A 69 -3.75 36.75 5.82
N LEU A 70 -2.61 36.34 6.38
CA LEU A 70 -1.68 37.23 7.07
C LEU A 70 -0.78 38.08 6.15
N LYS A 71 -0.79 37.84 4.84
CA LYS A 71 -0.03 38.61 3.83
C LYS A 71 1.49 38.73 4.08
N THR A 72 2.06 38.08 5.08
CA THR A 72 3.49 38.14 5.41
C THR A 72 4.29 37.27 4.43
N LYS A 73 5.33 37.84 3.81
CA LYS A 73 6.14 37.16 2.78
C LYS A 73 6.83 35.91 3.33
N TRP A 74 7.23 35.93 4.60
CA TRP A 74 7.96 34.83 5.25
C TRP A 74 7.08 33.58 5.43
N VAL A 75 5.83 33.75 5.86
CA VAL A 75 4.88 32.63 6.04
C VAL A 75 4.61 31.93 4.71
N LEU A 76 4.54 32.68 3.62
CA LEU A 76 4.34 32.14 2.27
C LEU A 76 5.55 31.31 1.77
N TRP A 77 6.77 31.69 2.15
CA TRP A 77 7.98 30.93 1.83
C TRP A 77 8.06 29.62 2.61
N VAL A 78 7.82 29.67 3.92
CA VAL A 78 7.78 28.46 4.77
C VAL A 78 6.69 27.50 4.26
N TYR A 79 5.53 28.04 3.92
CA TYR A 79 4.43 27.29 3.32
C TYR A 79 4.78 26.70 1.95
N SER A 80 5.70 27.26 1.17
CA SER A 80 6.11 26.66 -0.11
C SER A 80 7.12 25.53 0.05
N ILE A 81 7.93 25.56 1.12
CA ILE A 81 8.98 24.55 1.35
C ILE A 81 8.35 23.24 1.83
N ILE A 82 7.36 23.30 2.73
CA ILE A 82 6.79 22.10 3.34
C ILE A 82 6.11 21.18 2.29
N PRO A 83 5.18 21.65 1.43
CA PRO A 83 4.60 20.84 0.37
C PRO A 83 5.61 20.43 -0.71
N ALA A 84 6.70 21.19 -0.89
CA ALA A 84 7.76 20.79 -1.82
C ALA A 84 8.55 19.58 -1.28
N LEU A 85 8.86 19.56 0.02
CA LEU A 85 9.47 18.39 0.66
C LEU A 85 8.53 17.18 0.61
N VAL A 86 7.24 17.39 0.90
CA VAL A 86 6.23 16.33 0.81
C VAL A 86 6.11 15.82 -0.62
N LEU A 87 6.10 16.70 -1.63
CA LEU A 87 6.08 16.29 -3.03
C LEU A 87 7.28 15.39 -3.38
N ILE A 88 8.48 15.71 -2.90
CA ILE A 88 9.66 14.87 -3.15
C ILE A 88 9.45 13.46 -2.57
N LEU A 89 8.91 13.36 -1.35
CA LEU A 89 8.61 12.07 -0.73
C LEU A 89 7.55 11.28 -1.51
N PHE A 90 6.47 11.94 -1.96
CA PHE A 90 5.43 11.30 -2.76
C PHE A 90 5.93 10.88 -4.14
N ILE A 91 6.86 11.61 -4.77
CA ILE A 91 7.48 11.19 -6.02
C ILE A 91 8.33 9.93 -5.81
N ILE A 92 9.12 9.88 -4.73
CA ILE A 92 9.90 8.69 -4.40
C ILE A 92 8.97 7.49 -4.17
N ALA A 93 7.90 7.66 -3.40
CA ALA A 93 6.90 6.61 -3.17
C ALA A 93 6.15 6.20 -4.45
N ALA A 94 5.81 7.16 -5.32
CA ALA A 94 5.17 6.89 -6.60
C ALA A 94 6.09 6.07 -7.53
N ILE A 95 7.37 6.41 -7.60
CA ILE A 95 8.36 5.63 -8.38
C ILE A 95 8.52 4.24 -7.78
N GLY A 96 8.69 4.13 -6.46
CA GLY A 96 8.84 2.85 -5.76
C GLY A 96 7.63 1.92 -5.98
N SER A 97 6.41 2.44 -5.79
CA SER A 97 5.18 1.69 -6.06
C SER A 97 5.00 1.33 -7.53
N SER A 98 5.44 2.18 -8.47
CA SER A 98 5.39 1.85 -9.91
C SER A 98 6.35 0.70 -10.27
N VAL A 99 7.54 0.69 -9.66
CA VAL A 99 8.50 -0.40 -9.82
C VAL A 99 7.97 -1.69 -9.19
N ASN A 100 7.42 -1.60 -7.98
CA ASN A 100 6.84 -2.75 -7.29
C ASN A 100 5.65 -3.33 -8.08
N TYR A 101 4.77 -2.46 -8.59
CA TYR A 101 3.66 -2.85 -9.45
C TYR A 101 4.13 -3.63 -10.68
N SER A 102 5.21 -3.19 -11.34
CA SER A 102 5.77 -3.94 -12.47
C SER A 102 6.23 -5.35 -12.11
N TYR A 103 6.55 -5.65 -10.85
CA TYR A 103 6.91 -7.00 -10.41
C TYR A 103 5.69 -7.80 -9.99
N THR A 104 4.76 -7.20 -9.24
CA THR A 104 3.50 -7.86 -8.86
C THR A 104 2.64 -8.20 -10.07
N ASP A 105 2.62 -7.34 -11.09
CA ASP A 105 1.88 -7.56 -12.35
C ASP A 105 2.43 -8.78 -13.10
N ARG A 106 3.75 -8.94 -13.13
CA ARG A 106 4.42 -10.13 -13.69
C ARG A 106 4.17 -11.40 -12.89
N LEU A 107 3.92 -11.28 -11.59
CA LEU A 107 3.59 -12.40 -10.72
C LEU A 107 2.12 -12.80 -10.86
N ALA A 108 1.22 -11.83 -10.98
CA ALA A 108 -0.23 -12.06 -11.12
C ALA A 108 -0.58 -12.86 -12.38
N ASP A 109 0.19 -12.68 -13.45
CA ASP A 109 0.03 -13.45 -14.70
C ASP A 109 0.54 -14.91 -14.62
N LYS A 110 1.20 -15.32 -13.53
CA LYS A 110 1.81 -16.65 -13.41
C LYS A 110 0.86 -17.66 -12.80
N SER A 111 0.86 -18.85 -13.37
CA SER A 111 0.25 -20.03 -12.74
C SER A 111 1.04 -20.49 -11.50
N ALA A 112 0.39 -21.25 -10.61
CA ALA A 112 1.05 -21.87 -9.45
C ALA A 112 2.29 -22.70 -9.85
N SER A 113 2.29 -23.31 -11.04
CA SER A 113 3.45 -24.06 -11.55
C SER A 113 4.63 -23.17 -11.92
N GLU A 114 4.37 -21.99 -12.47
CA GLU A 114 5.40 -21.04 -12.88
C GLU A 114 6.00 -20.32 -11.68
N LEU A 115 5.19 -20.04 -10.65
CA LEU A 115 5.65 -19.49 -9.36
C LEU A 115 6.69 -20.40 -8.69
N ASN A 116 6.52 -21.72 -8.79
CA ASN A 116 7.49 -22.71 -8.28
C ASN A 116 8.83 -22.74 -9.04
N SER A 117 8.92 -22.04 -10.17
CA SER A 117 10.09 -22.02 -11.05
C SER A 117 10.71 -20.63 -11.19
N LEU A 118 10.35 -19.71 -10.30
CA LEU A 118 10.93 -18.37 -10.26
C LEU A 118 12.45 -18.45 -10.03
N ASP A 119 13.17 -17.56 -10.71
CA ASP A 119 14.61 -17.40 -10.54
C ASP A 119 14.89 -16.70 -9.21
N THR A 120 15.55 -17.40 -8.29
CA THR A 120 15.80 -16.95 -6.91
C THR A 120 16.66 -15.70 -6.83
N ASP A 121 17.46 -15.42 -7.87
CA ASP A 121 18.33 -14.24 -7.92
C ASP A 121 17.63 -13.02 -8.54
N SER A 122 16.35 -13.12 -8.89
CA SER A 122 15.60 -12.05 -9.54
C SER A 122 14.86 -11.15 -8.54
N HIS A 123 14.76 -9.85 -8.82
CA HIS A 123 13.91 -8.93 -8.06
C HIS A 123 12.43 -9.33 -8.03
N THR A 124 11.97 -10.11 -9.03
CA THR A 124 10.62 -10.67 -9.04
C THR A 124 10.45 -11.75 -7.97
N TYR A 125 11.50 -12.55 -7.71
CA TYR A 125 11.50 -13.50 -6.59
C TYR A 125 11.54 -12.77 -5.25
N GLU A 126 12.33 -11.70 -5.08
CA GLU A 126 12.34 -10.91 -3.84
C GLU A 126 10.94 -10.37 -3.47
N VAL A 127 10.18 -9.89 -4.46
CA VAL A 127 8.79 -9.43 -4.24
C VAL A 127 7.86 -10.60 -3.92
N TYR A 128 7.98 -11.72 -4.63
CA TYR A 128 7.22 -12.94 -4.32
C TYR A 128 7.49 -13.43 -2.89
N ASP A 129 8.76 -13.44 -2.49
CA ASP A 129 9.20 -13.88 -1.17
C ASP A 129 8.69 -12.94 -0.08
N GLY A 130 8.76 -11.62 -0.28
CA GLY A 130 8.18 -10.65 0.64
C GLY A 130 6.66 -10.79 0.81
N ILE A 131 5.91 -11.08 -0.27
CA ILE A 131 4.46 -11.35 -0.17
C ILE A 131 4.22 -12.62 0.66
N ARG A 132 4.99 -13.68 0.39
CA ARG A 132 4.91 -14.94 1.13
C ARG A 132 5.26 -14.77 2.61
N GLU A 133 6.28 -14.00 2.92
CA GLU A 133 6.72 -13.72 4.29
C GLU A 133 5.63 -12.98 5.08
N VAL A 134 5.03 -11.93 4.50
CA VAL A 134 3.92 -11.19 5.12
C VAL A 134 2.71 -12.11 5.32
N TYR A 135 2.39 -12.94 4.33
CA TYR A 135 1.32 -13.94 4.45
C TYR A 135 1.59 -14.92 5.60
N GLY A 136 2.77 -15.52 5.66
CA GLY A 136 3.14 -16.49 6.68
C GLY A 136 3.16 -15.87 8.08
N THR A 137 3.68 -14.66 8.20
CA THR A 137 3.70 -13.91 9.46
C THR A 137 2.27 -13.64 9.94
N LEU A 138 1.38 -13.18 9.07
CA LEU A 138 -0.03 -12.96 9.40
C LEU A 138 -0.71 -14.27 9.81
N TRP A 139 -0.47 -15.35 9.08
CA TRP A 139 -1.01 -16.68 9.37
C TRP A 139 -0.61 -17.17 10.76
N ASN A 140 0.68 -17.07 11.08
CA ASN A 140 1.23 -17.53 12.34
C ASN A 140 0.82 -16.62 13.52
N ASP A 141 0.77 -15.30 13.32
CA ASP A 141 0.35 -14.33 14.35
C ASP A 141 -1.12 -14.52 14.76
N GLN A 142 -1.97 -14.87 13.80
CA GLN A 142 -3.39 -15.15 14.03
C GLN A 142 -3.69 -16.63 14.36
N ASN A 143 -2.64 -17.44 14.54
CA ASN A 143 -2.70 -18.86 14.87
C ASN A 143 -3.67 -19.64 13.96
N CYS A 144 -3.61 -19.35 12.67
CA CYS A 144 -4.51 -19.92 11.68
C CYS A 144 -4.17 -21.40 11.38
N ASP A 145 -5.17 -22.19 11.04
CA ASP A 145 -5.02 -23.58 10.63
C ASP A 145 -5.89 -23.90 9.40
N VAL A 146 -5.37 -24.77 8.53
CA VAL A 146 -6.08 -25.29 7.36
C VAL A 146 -5.51 -26.65 6.99
N SER A 147 -6.39 -27.54 6.53
CA SER A 147 -5.98 -28.83 5.98
C SER A 147 -6.43 -28.93 4.53
N CYS A 148 -5.48 -29.21 3.63
CA CYS A 148 -5.78 -29.43 2.22
C CYS A 148 -5.35 -30.83 1.79
N THR A 149 -6.18 -31.46 0.97
CA THR A 149 -5.93 -32.80 0.42
C THR A 149 -5.99 -32.75 -1.09
N VAL A 150 -5.16 -33.57 -1.74
CA VAL A 150 -5.24 -33.74 -3.20
C VAL A 150 -6.27 -34.83 -3.48
N ASN A 151 -7.34 -34.45 -4.17
CA ASN A 151 -8.41 -35.37 -4.51
C ASN A 151 -7.98 -36.38 -5.60
N SER A 152 -8.83 -37.36 -5.86
CA SER A 152 -8.59 -38.40 -6.88
C SER A 152 -8.45 -37.87 -8.32
N LEU A 153 -8.87 -36.62 -8.57
CA LEU A 153 -8.76 -35.93 -9.84
C LEU A 153 -7.50 -35.04 -9.93
N ALA A 154 -6.61 -35.12 -8.93
CA ALA A 154 -5.38 -34.34 -8.81
C ALA A 154 -5.56 -32.83 -8.61
N PHE A 155 -6.71 -32.40 -8.10
CA PHE A 155 -6.96 -31.03 -7.64
C PHE A 155 -6.81 -30.92 -6.13
N VAL A 156 -6.54 -29.71 -5.64
CA VAL A 156 -6.43 -29.41 -4.21
C VAL A 156 -7.81 -29.06 -3.66
N GLU A 157 -8.25 -29.76 -2.63
CA GLU A 157 -9.44 -29.45 -1.85
C GLU A 157 -9.03 -29.10 -0.42
N CYS A 158 -9.39 -27.91 0.04
CA CYS A 158 -9.10 -27.43 1.38
C CYS A 158 -10.35 -27.46 2.27
N GLY A 159 -10.14 -27.73 3.56
CA GLY A 159 -11.16 -27.52 4.60
C GLY A 159 -11.33 -26.05 4.95
N GLU A 160 -12.20 -25.78 5.91
CA GLU A 160 -12.40 -24.45 6.50
C GLU A 160 -11.10 -23.95 7.16
N VAL A 161 -10.86 -22.65 7.06
CA VAL A 161 -9.75 -22.00 7.75
C VAL A 161 -10.24 -21.65 9.14
N THR A 162 -9.42 -21.87 10.16
CA THR A 162 -9.76 -21.46 11.53
C THR A 162 -8.67 -20.56 12.07
N CYS A 163 -9.02 -19.33 12.47
CA CYS A 163 -8.09 -18.36 13.06
C CYS A 163 -8.59 -17.84 14.41
N ASP A 164 -7.70 -17.21 15.20
CA ASP A 164 -8.10 -16.54 16.45
C ASP A 164 -8.99 -15.30 16.18
N ASP A 165 -8.82 -14.65 15.01
CA ASP A 165 -9.63 -13.53 14.52
C ASP A 165 -10.42 -13.93 13.26
N GLY A 166 -11.76 -13.96 13.39
CA GLY A 166 -12.65 -14.33 12.29
C GLY A 166 -12.70 -13.34 11.12
N THR A 167 -12.07 -12.16 11.21
CA THR A 167 -11.96 -11.24 10.07
C THR A 167 -10.88 -11.67 9.08
N VAL A 168 -9.75 -12.20 9.58
CA VAL A 168 -8.65 -12.71 8.76
C VAL A 168 -9.03 -14.05 8.13
N GLU A 169 -9.77 -14.86 8.88
CA GLU A 169 -10.33 -16.14 8.43
C GLU A 169 -11.06 -16.00 7.09
N GLY A 170 -12.03 -15.07 6.99
CA GLY A 170 -12.83 -14.91 5.77
C GLY A 170 -12.00 -14.55 4.53
N TRP A 171 -10.95 -13.74 4.67
CA TRP A 171 -10.07 -13.41 3.54
C TRP A 171 -9.19 -14.58 3.11
N MET A 172 -8.69 -15.34 4.08
CA MET A 172 -7.90 -16.54 3.78
C MET A 172 -8.76 -17.60 3.09
N GLU A 173 -10.01 -17.77 3.52
CA GLU A 173 -10.98 -18.64 2.86
C GLU A 173 -11.26 -18.18 1.42
N ASP A 174 -11.55 -16.89 1.22
CA ASP A 174 -11.81 -16.32 -0.12
C ASP A 174 -10.61 -16.57 -1.06
N TRP A 175 -9.38 -16.33 -0.61
CA TRP A 175 -8.20 -16.57 -1.44
C TRP A 175 -7.99 -18.05 -1.78
N ILE A 176 -8.27 -18.97 -0.84
CA ILE A 176 -8.18 -20.41 -1.08
C ILE A 176 -9.27 -20.86 -2.05
N GLU A 177 -10.51 -20.40 -1.89
CA GLU A 177 -11.63 -20.75 -2.77
C GLU A 177 -11.36 -20.30 -4.21
N GLU A 178 -10.83 -19.09 -4.39
CA GLU A 178 -10.51 -18.54 -5.71
C GLU A 178 -9.37 -19.30 -6.41
N ALA A 179 -8.29 -19.62 -5.69
CA ALA A 179 -7.08 -20.19 -6.29
C ALA A 179 -7.10 -21.72 -6.42
N SER A 180 -7.61 -22.45 -5.42
CA SER A 180 -7.41 -23.90 -5.26
C SER A 180 -7.84 -24.75 -6.46
N SER A 181 -8.90 -24.33 -7.17
CA SER A 181 -9.41 -25.01 -8.37
C SER A 181 -8.43 -25.02 -9.56
N GLY A 182 -7.48 -24.07 -9.61
CA GLY A 182 -6.48 -23.95 -10.66
C GLY A 182 -5.17 -24.70 -10.39
N ILE A 183 -5.02 -25.31 -9.20
CA ILE A 183 -3.73 -25.85 -8.74
C ILE A 183 -3.70 -27.36 -8.91
N SER A 184 -2.71 -27.85 -9.68
CA SER A 184 -2.45 -29.28 -9.79
C SER A 184 -1.78 -29.82 -8.52
N GLY A 185 -2.09 -31.04 -8.11
CA GLY A 185 -1.47 -31.68 -6.95
C GLY A 185 0.07 -31.76 -7.04
N ALA A 186 0.63 -31.86 -8.24
CA ALA A 186 2.08 -31.82 -8.45
C ALA A 186 2.67 -30.43 -8.17
N SER A 187 2.00 -29.36 -8.64
CA SER A 187 2.40 -27.98 -8.35
C SER A 187 2.25 -27.65 -6.87
N PHE A 188 1.18 -28.13 -6.24
CA PHE A 188 0.93 -27.97 -4.81
C PHE A 188 2.03 -28.63 -3.97
N GLY A 189 2.33 -29.91 -4.22
CA GLY A 189 3.38 -30.62 -3.51
C GLY A 189 4.77 -30.00 -3.70
N ARG A 190 5.07 -29.45 -4.88
CA ARG A 190 6.31 -28.72 -5.11
C ARG A 190 6.37 -27.41 -4.32
N CYS A 191 5.27 -26.67 -4.29
CA CYS A 191 5.18 -25.43 -3.53
C CYS A 191 5.40 -25.64 -2.03
N LEU A 192 4.80 -26.70 -1.45
CA LEU A 192 4.96 -27.03 -0.04
C LEU A 192 6.44 -27.19 0.34
N VAL A 193 7.18 -27.97 -0.43
CA VAL A 193 8.62 -28.21 -0.20
C VAL A 193 9.43 -26.90 -0.31
N LEU A 194 9.04 -25.98 -1.18
CA LEU A 194 9.73 -24.70 -1.36
C LEU A 194 9.34 -23.63 -0.34
N SER A 195 8.24 -23.81 0.40
CA SER A 195 7.67 -22.77 1.25
C SER A 195 7.70 -23.11 2.73
N ILE A 196 7.82 -24.38 3.11
CA ILE A 196 7.78 -24.80 4.52
C ILE A 196 8.85 -24.11 5.38
N ASP A 197 10.06 -23.97 4.85
CA ASP A 197 11.19 -23.35 5.56
C ASP A 197 11.40 -21.88 5.15
N ALA A 198 10.44 -21.28 4.43
CA ALA A 198 10.55 -19.88 4.02
C ALA A 198 10.36 -18.93 5.22
N ASP A 199 10.96 -17.74 5.11
CA ASP A 199 10.77 -16.68 6.08
C ASP A 199 9.28 -16.34 6.22
N GLY A 200 8.85 -16.05 7.46
CA GLY A 200 7.45 -15.86 7.82
C GLY A 200 6.63 -17.15 8.01
N ILE A 201 6.92 -18.24 7.27
CA ILE A 201 6.25 -19.55 7.43
C ILE A 201 6.87 -20.36 8.57
N GLU A 202 8.20 -20.34 8.69
CA GLU A 202 8.97 -20.86 9.84
C GLU A 202 8.66 -22.32 10.23
N GLY A 203 8.44 -23.20 9.25
CA GLY A 203 8.17 -24.62 9.47
C GLY A 203 6.70 -24.96 9.76
N SER A 204 5.80 -23.98 9.70
CA SER A 204 4.37 -24.19 9.88
C SER A 204 3.76 -24.90 8.67
N GLU A 205 3.39 -26.18 8.84
CA GLU A 205 2.75 -26.97 7.78
C GLU A 205 1.42 -26.35 7.33
N SER A 206 0.63 -25.80 8.26
CA SER A 206 -0.65 -25.17 7.94
C SER A 206 -0.45 -23.88 7.14
N ALA A 207 0.49 -23.02 7.52
CA ALA A 207 0.79 -21.79 6.80
C ALA A 207 1.33 -22.08 5.39
N ALA A 208 2.23 -23.06 5.25
CA ALA A 208 2.72 -23.50 3.94
C ALA A 208 1.59 -24.06 3.06
N THR A 209 0.69 -24.85 3.67
CA THR A 209 -0.49 -25.43 3.00
C THR A 209 -1.43 -24.33 2.52
N GLY A 210 -1.77 -23.38 3.39
CA GLY A 210 -2.59 -22.22 3.05
C GLY A 210 -1.98 -21.42 1.91
N TRP A 211 -0.70 -21.03 2.03
CA TRP A 211 0.01 -20.28 0.98
C TRP A 211 -0.03 -21.02 -0.36
N CYS A 212 0.29 -22.32 -0.37
CA CYS A 212 0.32 -23.09 -1.62
C CYS A 212 -1.07 -23.36 -2.20
N ALA A 213 -2.13 -23.23 -1.43
CA ALA A 213 -3.51 -23.30 -1.89
C ALA A 213 -4.04 -21.94 -2.39
N SER A 214 -3.45 -20.82 -1.95
CA SER A 214 -3.96 -19.46 -2.18
C SER A 214 -3.03 -18.52 -2.96
N ASN A 215 -1.76 -18.90 -3.20
CA ASN A 215 -0.71 -17.98 -3.66
C ASN A 215 -1.08 -17.14 -4.89
N THR A 216 -1.74 -17.70 -5.90
CA THR A 216 -2.13 -16.97 -7.10
C THR A 216 -3.19 -15.90 -6.79
N ALA A 217 -4.14 -16.19 -5.89
CA ALA A 217 -5.15 -15.22 -5.47
C ALA A 217 -4.54 -14.13 -4.57
N VAL A 218 -3.69 -14.50 -3.62
CA VAL A 218 -2.98 -13.54 -2.75
C VAL A 218 -2.12 -12.59 -3.58
N ILE A 219 -1.39 -13.10 -4.57
CA ILE A 219 -0.56 -12.30 -5.48
C ILE A 219 -1.43 -11.39 -6.35
N SER A 220 -2.57 -11.89 -6.84
CA SER A 220 -3.53 -11.08 -7.61
C SER A 220 -4.07 -9.92 -6.78
N ASP A 221 -4.49 -10.17 -5.55
CA ASP A 221 -4.97 -9.13 -4.64
C ASP A 221 -3.85 -8.13 -4.33
N ALA A 222 -2.64 -8.62 -4.00
CA ALA A 222 -1.46 -7.76 -3.78
C ALA A 222 -1.15 -6.86 -5.00
N ASN A 223 -1.36 -7.36 -6.22
CA ASN A 223 -1.19 -6.58 -7.45
C ASN A 223 -2.21 -5.44 -7.55
N ASP A 224 -3.49 -5.72 -7.28
CA ASP A 224 -4.57 -4.74 -7.30
C ASP A 224 -4.38 -3.65 -6.23
N TRP A 225 -3.95 -4.02 -5.02
CA TRP A 225 -3.57 -3.08 -3.97
C TRP A 225 -2.39 -2.20 -4.40
N THR A 226 -1.34 -2.80 -4.98
CA THR A 226 -0.15 -2.07 -5.44
C THR A 226 -0.49 -1.08 -6.55
N LEU A 227 -1.37 -1.47 -7.49
CA LEU A 227 -1.91 -0.57 -8.51
C LEU A 227 -2.65 0.60 -7.88
N GLY A 228 -3.52 0.32 -6.89
CA GLY A 228 -4.25 1.33 -6.13
C GLY A 228 -3.32 2.36 -5.49
N PHE A 229 -2.29 1.91 -4.77
CA PHE A 229 -1.29 2.79 -4.15
C PHE A 229 -0.54 3.62 -5.18
N MET A 230 -0.11 3.01 -6.29
CA MET A 230 0.57 3.72 -7.38
C MET A 230 -0.29 4.87 -7.92
N ILE A 231 -1.56 4.61 -8.24
CA ILE A 231 -2.49 5.63 -8.75
C ILE A 231 -2.64 6.77 -7.74
N VAL A 232 -2.87 6.44 -6.46
CA VAL A 232 -3.05 7.42 -5.39
C VAL A 232 -1.81 8.31 -5.26
N PHE A 233 -0.60 7.74 -5.24
CA PHE A 233 0.63 8.53 -5.10
C PHE A 233 0.87 9.47 -6.29
N TRP A 234 0.58 9.04 -7.52
CA TRP A 234 0.69 9.90 -8.71
C TRP A 234 -0.33 11.03 -8.69
N VAL A 235 -1.59 10.75 -8.34
CA VAL A 235 -2.65 11.77 -8.26
C VAL A 235 -2.30 12.84 -7.22
N ILE A 236 -1.85 12.43 -6.02
CA ILE A 236 -1.42 13.35 -4.97
C ILE A 236 -0.21 14.18 -5.44
N SER A 237 0.76 13.56 -6.11
CA SER A 237 1.95 14.27 -6.63
C SER A 237 1.58 15.35 -7.64
N VAL A 238 0.72 15.03 -8.62
CA VAL A 238 0.24 16.00 -9.61
C VAL A 238 -0.50 17.16 -8.93
N PHE A 239 -1.33 16.85 -7.94
CA PHE A 239 -2.04 17.86 -7.18
C PHE A 239 -1.10 18.80 -6.42
N LEU A 240 -0.08 18.26 -5.74
CA LEU A 240 0.94 19.05 -5.04
C LEU A 240 1.76 19.93 -5.99
N VAL A 241 2.08 19.45 -7.20
CA VAL A 241 2.73 20.27 -8.23
C VAL A 241 1.88 21.48 -8.60
N ILE A 242 0.58 21.30 -8.81
CA ILE A 242 -0.35 22.39 -9.11
C ILE A 242 -0.36 23.44 -7.98
N VAL A 243 -0.39 22.98 -6.73
CA VAL A 243 -0.35 23.85 -5.54
C VAL A 243 0.96 24.65 -5.50
N LEU A 244 2.11 24.00 -5.73
CA LEU A 244 3.40 24.69 -5.75
C LEU A 244 3.49 25.73 -6.88
N ILE A 245 2.95 25.43 -8.07
CA ILE A 245 2.90 26.40 -9.18
C ILE A 245 2.03 27.60 -8.79
N ALA A 246 0.84 27.37 -8.22
CA ALA A 246 -0.04 28.43 -7.76
C ALA A 246 0.64 29.32 -6.71
N ASN A 247 1.39 28.72 -5.78
CA ASN A 247 2.16 29.42 -4.76
C ASN A 247 3.28 30.27 -5.37
N CYS A 248 4.02 29.72 -6.32
CA CYS A 248 5.06 30.44 -7.06
C CYS A 248 4.49 31.66 -7.80
N ILE A 249 3.34 31.53 -8.45
CA ILE A 249 2.63 32.64 -9.11
C ILE A 249 2.20 33.70 -8.09
N LEU A 250 1.68 33.29 -6.93
CA LEU A 250 1.25 34.20 -5.89
C LEU A 250 2.43 34.97 -5.28
N ILE A 251 3.57 34.31 -5.02
CA ILE A 251 4.81 34.93 -4.56
C ILE A 251 5.31 35.96 -5.58
N SER A 252 5.39 35.57 -6.87
CA SER A 252 5.97 36.41 -7.92
C SER A 252 5.07 37.60 -8.30
N SER A 253 3.75 37.43 -8.28
CA SER A 253 2.80 38.55 -8.48
C SER A 253 2.90 39.62 -7.40
N ARG A 254 3.26 39.25 -6.16
CA ARG A 254 3.51 40.19 -5.05
C ARG A 254 4.87 40.86 -5.07
N ARG A 255 5.85 40.36 -5.82
CA ARG A 255 7.15 41.05 -5.98
C ARG A 255 7.03 42.29 -6.86
N LYS A 256 6.00 42.36 -7.72
CA LYS A 256 5.76 43.46 -8.67
C LYS A 256 4.89 44.60 -8.11
N ARG A 257 4.36 44.47 -6.89
CA ARG A 257 3.64 45.52 -6.16
C ARG A 257 4.45 45.96 -4.95
#